data_AF-A0A1H1F1E5-F1
#
_entry.id   AF-A0A1H1F1E5-F1
#
_cell.length_a   1.000
_cell.length_b   1.000
_cell.length_c   1.000
_cell.angle_alpha   90.00
_cell.angle_beta   90.00
_cell.angle_gamma   90.00
#
_symmetry.space_group_name_H-M   'P 1'
#
loop_
_entity.id
_entity.type
_entity.pdbx_description
1 polymer ?
#
loop_
_entity_poly.entity_id
_entity_poly.type
_entity_poly.pdbx_seq_one_letter_code
_entity_poly.pdbx_strand_id
1 'polypeptide(L)'
;MRLQPAAGHQSARRSLIAALALVALASLGCQRHAEKSASVAAQDSAPQAADTACRSGDAAQAARDFYARIMAEASSGLPSSESMVKLAPLMTSSMRAAVEKARVRQQAFIAAHPDEKPEFIEGSLFTSLFEGPSALESASAVANGDGAVVEVGFVHSETGSETFRWKDQALLRCEQGRWRLDDVRYGGDWDFASKGQLKQALESE
;
A
#
# COMPACT_ATOMS: atom_id res chain seq x y z
N MET A 1 -31.68 55.83 -6.76
CA MET A 1 -30.58 56.22 -7.67
C MET A 1 -30.43 55.11 -8.72
N ARG A 2 -30.16 55.42 -10.00
CA ARG A 2 -29.95 54.40 -11.07
C ARG A 2 -28.46 54.11 -11.28
N LEU A 3 -28.19 53.01 -11.99
CA LEU A 3 -26.94 52.51 -12.62
C LEU A 3 -26.50 51.17 -11.98
N GLN A 4 -26.89 49.98 -12.48
CA GLN A 4 -26.78 49.34 -13.81
C GLN A 4 -25.54 48.41 -13.87
N PRO A 5 -25.69 47.12 -14.22
CA PRO A 5 -24.59 46.15 -14.21
C PRO A 5 -23.70 46.28 -15.46
N ALA A 6 -22.42 45.89 -15.32
CA ALA A 6 -21.49 45.82 -16.43
C ALA A 6 -21.63 44.50 -17.21
N ALA A 7 -21.57 44.57 -18.54
CA ALA A 7 -21.55 43.41 -19.42
C ALA A 7 -20.45 43.57 -20.49
N GLY A 8 -19.71 42.50 -20.76
CA GLY A 8 -18.81 42.35 -21.91
C GLY A 8 -18.78 40.86 -22.26
N HIS A 9 -19.33 40.43 -23.41
CA HIS A 9 -18.74 40.56 -24.75
C HIS A 9 -17.36 39.86 -24.82
N GLN A 10 -17.36 38.60 -25.28
CA GLN A 10 -17.16 38.23 -26.69
C GLN A 10 -15.74 38.48 -27.21
N SER A 11 -15.04 37.40 -27.59
CA SER A 11 -14.76 37.13 -29.00
C SER A 11 -14.24 35.69 -29.18
N ALA A 12 -14.70 34.99 -30.20
CA ALA A 12 -14.10 33.73 -30.66
C ALA A 12 -13.28 34.00 -31.93
N ARG A 13 -12.08 33.43 -32.03
CA ARG A 13 -11.29 33.44 -33.28
C ARG A 13 -10.78 32.06 -33.63
N ARG A 14 -11.44 31.43 -34.60
CA ARG A 14 -10.89 30.33 -35.41
C ARG A 14 -9.97 30.94 -36.48
N SER A 15 -8.85 30.29 -36.78
CA SER A 15 -8.04 30.54 -37.97
C SER A 15 -7.51 29.22 -38.52
N LEU A 16 -7.59 29.01 -39.84
CA LEU A 16 -7.36 27.71 -40.48
C LEU A 16 -6.92 27.88 -41.97
N ILE A 17 -5.62 28.12 -42.21
CA ILE A 17 -4.96 28.21 -43.53
C ILE A 17 -3.48 27.76 -43.29
N ALA A 18 -2.76 26.87 -44.00
CA ALA A 18 -2.82 26.15 -45.30
C ALA A 18 -1.76 26.62 -46.35
N ALA A 19 -1.35 25.69 -47.25
CA ALA A 19 -0.20 25.74 -48.20
C ALA A 19 1.20 25.58 -47.52
N LEU A 20 2.22 24.84 -48.04
CA LEU A 20 2.82 24.61 -49.39
C LEU A 20 3.58 25.86 -49.93
N ALA A 21 4.82 25.79 -50.45
CA ALA A 21 5.86 24.73 -50.54
C ALA A 21 7.29 25.43 -50.62
N LEU A 22 8.37 25.11 -51.39
CA LEU A 22 8.67 24.17 -52.49
C LEU A 22 10.22 24.07 -52.75
N VAL A 23 10.82 22.86 -52.69
CA VAL A 23 12.11 22.34 -53.27
C VAL A 23 13.41 23.20 -53.38
N ALA A 24 14.55 22.62 -52.97
CA ALA A 24 15.88 22.72 -53.65
C ALA A 24 16.82 21.55 -53.27
N LEU A 25 17.81 21.20 -54.12
CA LEU A 25 18.78 20.08 -53.91
C LEU A 25 20.24 20.56 -53.87
N ALA A 26 21.05 20.00 -52.95
CA ALA A 26 22.51 19.70 -53.04
C ALA A 26 23.02 19.32 -51.62
N SER A 27 24.06 18.51 -51.39
CA SER A 27 25.10 17.96 -52.27
C SER A 27 25.49 16.51 -51.89
N LEU A 28 26.32 15.85 -52.70
CA LEU A 28 26.89 14.53 -52.36
C LEU A 28 28.04 14.66 -51.36
N GLY A 29 27.88 14.10 -50.15
CA GLY A 29 28.95 13.92 -49.17
C GLY A 29 29.27 12.44 -48.94
N CYS A 30 30.39 11.95 -49.48
CA CYS A 30 30.85 10.59 -49.23
C CYS A 30 31.54 10.47 -47.87
N GLN A 31 30.82 10.04 -46.84
CA GLN A 31 31.42 9.58 -45.58
C GLN A 31 30.90 8.18 -45.22
N ARG A 32 31.71 7.16 -45.52
CA ARG A 32 31.50 5.78 -45.04
C ARG A 32 31.94 5.66 -43.59
N HIS A 33 31.16 6.20 -42.66
CA HIS A 33 31.30 5.82 -41.26
C HIS A 33 30.76 4.41 -41.09
N ALA A 34 31.66 3.46 -40.83
CA ALA A 34 31.29 2.12 -40.40
C ALA A 34 30.80 2.20 -38.95
N GLU A 35 29.51 2.52 -38.77
CA GLU A 35 28.85 2.40 -37.48
C GLU A 35 28.76 0.92 -37.08
N LYS A 36 29.85 0.49 -36.43
CA LYS A 36 29.97 -0.72 -35.63
C LYS A 36 28.68 -0.87 -34.82
N SER A 37 27.85 -1.84 -35.17
CA SER A 37 26.56 -2.08 -34.54
C SER A 37 26.75 -2.53 -33.09
N ALA A 38 26.93 -1.56 -32.19
CA ALA A 38 26.81 -1.75 -30.76
C ALA A 38 25.33 -2.06 -30.49
N SER A 39 25.03 -3.36 -30.35
CA SER A 39 23.73 -3.80 -29.86
C SER A 39 23.54 -3.21 -28.47
N VAL A 40 22.74 -2.14 -28.38
CA VAL A 40 22.27 -1.61 -27.12
C VAL A 40 21.23 -2.61 -26.61
N ALA A 41 21.72 -3.63 -25.90
CA ALA A 41 20.87 -4.49 -25.10
C ALA A 41 20.08 -3.60 -24.14
N ALA A 42 18.76 -3.55 -24.31
CA ALA A 42 17.91 -2.68 -23.52
C ALA A 42 18.03 -3.02 -22.03
N GLN A 43 18.06 -2.00 -21.18
CA GLN A 43 18.38 -2.12 -19.76
C GLN A 43 17.19 -2.65 -18.95
N ASP A 44 16.84 -3.93 -19.12
CA ASP A 44 15.80 -4.62 -18.34
C ASP A 44 16.31 -5.13 -16.98
N SER A 45 17.24 -4.38 -16.37
CA SER A 45 18.01 -4.84 -15.20
C SER A 45 17.36 -4.51 -13.85
N ALA A 46 16.31 -3.69 -13.84
CA ALA A 46 15.67 -3.22 -12.61
C ALA A 46 14.85 -4.30 -11.86
N PRO A 47 14.04 -5.16 -12.52
CA PRO A 47 13.30 -6.23 -11.83
C PRO A 47 14.25 -7.21 -11.14
N GLN A 48 15.27 -7.68 -11.86
CA GLN A 48 16.27 -8.63 -11.40
C GLN A 48 16.98 -8.20 -10.10
N ALA A 49 17.23 -6.90 -9.94
CA ALA A 49 17.88 -6.32 -8.77
C ALA A 49 16.95 -6.27 -7.54
N ALA A 50 15.68 -5.87 -7.73
CA ALA A 50 14.68 -5.84 -6.66
C ALA A 50 14.39 -7.24 -6.12
N ASP A 51 14.20 -8.21 -7.03
CA ASP A 51 14.11 -9.64 -6.74
C ASP A 51 15.26 -10.14 -5.85
N THR A 52 16.50 -9.77 -6.22
CA THR A 52 17.71 -10.21 -5.52
C THR A 52 17.79 -9.63 -4.11
N ALA A 53 17.41 -8.36 -3.93
CA ALA A 53 17.34 -7.73 -2.60
C ALA A 53 16.37 -8.47 -1.67
N CYS A 54 15.17 -8.81 -2.15
CA CYS A 54 14.19 -9.58 -1.36
C CYS A 54 14.64 -11.02 -1.09
N ARG A 55 15.31 -11.70 -2.03
CA ARG A 55 15.91 -13.03 -1.79
C ARG A 55 17.00 -13.02 -0.72
N SER A 56 17.63 -11.87 -0.48
CA SER A 56 18.59 -11.67 0.62
C SER A 56 18.00 -11.10 1.92
N GLY A 57 16.73 -10.66 1.90
CA GLY A 57 16.07 -10.02 3.04
C GLY A 57 15.21 -10.97 3.86
N ASP A 58 15.22 -10.83 5.19
CA ASP A 58 14.38 -11.64 6.08
C ASP A 58 12.92 -11.10 6.13
N ALA A 59 11.99 -11.85 5.55
CA ALA A 59 10.57 -11.56 5.63
C ALA A 59 10.01 -11.68 7.06
N ALA A 60 10.56 -12.54 7.91
CA ALA A 60 10.16 -12.63 9.31
C ALA A 60 10.62 -11.40 10.11
N GLN A 61 11.77 -10.80 9.76
CA GLN A 61 12.16 -9.51 10.35
C GLN A 61 11.26 -8.37 9.87
N ALA A 62 10.91 -8.31 8.59
CA ALA A 62 9.95 -7.30 8.10
C ALA A 62 8.58 -7.42 8.80
N ALA A 63 8.13 -8.63 9.13
CA ALA A 63 6.94 -8.85 9.96
C ALA A 63 7.14 -8.40 11.42
N ARG A 64 8.30 -8.71 12.04
CA ARG A 64 8.66 -8.21 13.39
C ARG A 64 8.65 -6.67 13.43
N ASP A 65 9.26 -6.01 12.46
CA ASP A 65 9.33 -4.55 12.36
C ASP A 65 7.93 -3.92 12.18
N PHE A 66 7.06 -4.57 11.40
CA PHE A 66 5.66 -4.16 11.23
C PHE A 66 4.89 -4.22 12.55
N TYR A 67 4.88 -5.37 13.23
CA TYR A 67 4.10 -5.51 14.46
C TYR A 67 4.70 -4.74 15.65
N ALA A 68 6.03 -4.57 15.70
CA ALA A 68 6.67 -3.64 16.63
C ALA A 68 6.19 -2.20 16.41
N ARG A 69 5.98 -1.76 15.16
CA ARG A 69 5.35 -0.47 14.87
C ARG A 69 3.88 -0.43 15.31
N ILE A 70 3.07 -1.46 15.04
CA ILE A 70 1.66 -1.51 15.48
C ILE A 70 1.54 -1.37 17.01
N MET A 71 2.32 -2.14 17.78
CA MET A 71 2.34 -2.04 19.25
C MET A 71 2.82 -0.66 19.74
N ALA A 72 3.75 -0.03 19.02
CA ALA A 72 4.26 1.31 19.36
C ALA A 72 3.32 2.48 18.98
N GLU A 73 2.40 2.29 18.03
CA GLU A 73 1.36 3.28 17.72
C GLU A 73 0.11 3.13 18.60
N ALA A 74 -0.10 1.95 19.21
CA ALA A 74 -1.28 1.61 20.02
C ALA A 74 -2.63 1.95 19.33
N SER A 75 -2.69 1.80 18.00
CA SER A 75 -3.84 2.20 17.18
C SER A 75 -5.02 1.23 17.31
N SER A 76 -6.13 1.72 17.84
CA SER A 76 -7.44 1.07 17.78
C SER A 76 -8.15 1.44 16.47
N GLY A 77 -8.75 0.47 15.77
CA GLY A 77 -9.43 0.68 14.49
C GLY A 77 -8.50 0.96 13.30
N LEU A 78 -9.03 1.65 12.29
CA LEU A 78 -8.27 2.10 11.12
C LEU A 78 -7.15 3.08 11.53
N PRO A 79 -5.89 2.86 11.09
CA PRO A 79 -4.80 3.79 11.39
C PRO A 79 -5.10 5.23 10.96
N SER A 80 -4.84 6.15 11.89
CA SER A 80 -4.93 7.60 11.66
C SER A 80 -3.98 8.06 10.54
N SER A 81 -4.22 9.23 9.97
CA SER A 81 -3.32 9.82 8.97
C SER A 81 -1.88 10.00 9.48
N GLU A 82 -1.69 10.23 10.78
CA GLU A 82 -0.35 10.32 11.39
C GLU A 82 0.31 8.93 11.52
N SER A 83 -0.44 7.94 12.03
CA SER A 83 0.03 6.54 12.12
C SER A 83 0.36 5.98 10.73
N MET A 84 -0.42 6.34 9.71
CA MET A 84 -0.17 5.96 8.32
C MET A 84 1.16 6.52 7.75
N VAL A 85 1.66 7.68 8.20
CA VAL A 85 3.00 8.15 7.80
C VAL A 85 4.09 7.17 8.25
N LYS A 86 3.90 6.55 9.42
CA LYS A 86 4.87 5.65 10.07
C LYS A 86 4.69 4.19 9.64
N LEU A 87 3.46 3.79 9.28
CA LEU A 87 3.09 2.44 8.82
C LEU A 87 3.25 2.24 7.31
N ALA A 88 2.99 3.26 6.49
CA ALA A 88 3.08 3.15 5.04
C ALA A 88 4.46 2.67 4.50
N PRO A 89 5.61 3.01 5.14
CA PRO A 89 6.91 2.45 4.77
C PRO A 89 7.01 0.92 4.93
N LEU A 90 6.12 0.28 5.68
CA LEU A 90 6.14 -1.17 6.02
C LEU A 90 5.04 -1.98 5.30
N MET A 91 4.10 -1.30 4.62
CA MET A 91 2.97 -1.89 3.87
C MET A 91 3.21 -1.86 2.35
N THR A 92 2.55 -2.73 1.58
CA THR A 92 2.50 -2.61 0.11
C THR A 92 1.67 -1.40 -0.33
N SER A 93 1.73 -1.04 -1.61
CA SER A 93 0.78 -0.11 -2.25
C SER A 93 -0.66 -0.62 -2.17
N SER A 94 -0.89 -1.91 -2.40
CA SER A 94 -2.21 -2.53 -2.32
C SER A 94 -2.80 -2.48 -0.90
N MET A 95 -2.04 -2.84 0.13
CA MET A 95 -2.52 -2.80 1.51
C MET A 95 -2.90 -1.39 1.97
N ARG A 96 -2.11 -0.38 1.57
CA ARG A 96 -2.43 1.02 1.85
C ARG A 96 -3.70 1.48 1.14
N ALA A 97 -3.95 1.01 -0.09
CA ALA A 97 -5.17 1.31 -0.83
C ALA A 97 -6.41 0.65 -0.20
N ALA A 98 -6.29 -0.56 0.35
CA ALA A 98 -7.37 -1.22 1.09
C ALA A 98 -7.76 -0.44 2.36
N VAL A 99 -6.77 -0.03 3.17
CA VAL A 99 -6.99 0.83 4.36
C VAL A 99 -7.61 2.18 3.97
N GLU A 100 -7.18 2.77 2.85
CA GLU A 100 -7.77 4.02 2.33
C GLU A 100 -9.24 3.84 1.92
N LYS A 101 -9.56 2.78 1.16
CA LYS A 101 -10.93 2.45 0.74
C LYS A 101 -11.85 2.28 1.94
N ALA A 102 -11.41 1.50 2.93
CA ALA A 102 -12.16 1.29 4.18
C ALA A 102 -12.41 2.62 4.92
N ARG A 103 -11.42 3.52 5.00
CA ARG A 103 -11.58 4.82 5.68
C ARG A 103 -12.56 5.75 4.95
N VAL A 104 -12.59 5.72 3.62
CA VAL A 104 -13.58 6.46 2.82
C VAL A 104 -14.99 5.92 3.04
N ARG A 105 -15.19 4.59 3.04
CA ARG A 105 -16.49 3.99 3.38
C ARG A 105 -16.91 4.33 4.81
N GLN A 106 -15.99 4.23 5.78
CA GLN A 106 -16.23 4.55 7.19
C GLN A 106 -16.70 6.00 7.37
N GLN A 107 -16.06 6.96 6.70
CA GLN A 107 -16.46 8.37 6.74
C GLN A 107 -17.84 8.61 6.10
N ALA A 108 -18.14 7.93 4.99
CA ALA A 108 -19.45 7.99 4.36
C ALA A 108 -20.56 7.39 5.25
N PHE A 109 -20.28 6.27 5.94
CA PHE A 109 -21.18 5.67 6.92
C PHE A 109 -21.44 6.63 8.09
N ILE A 110 -20.40 7.18 8.73
CA ILE A 110 -20.53 8.15 9.84
C ILE A 110 -21.38 9.36 9.43
N ALA A 111 -21.24 9.84 8.19
CA ALA A 111 -21.99 10.99 7.69
C ALA A 111 -23.48 10.69 7.41
N ALA A 112 -23.85 9.43 7.18
CA ALA A 112 -25.21 8.99 6.93
C ALA A 112 -25.90 8.38 8.18
N HIS A 113 -25.12 7.80 9.09
CA HIS A 113 -25.55 7.05 10.27
C HIS A 113 -24.81 7.54 11.53
N PRO A 114 -25.01 8.81 11.97
CA PRO A 114 -24.19 9.44 13.01
C PRO A 114 -24.37 8.82 14.41
N ASP A 115 -25.47 8.12 14.65
CA ASP A 115 -25.79 7.44 15.92
C ASP A 115 -25.41 5.93 15.91
N GLU A 116 -24.92 5.40 14.80
CA GLU A 116 -24.53 3.98 14.65
C GLU A 116 -23.00 3.82 14.77
N LYS A 117 -22.53 2.73 15.39
CA LYS A 117 -21.09 2.47 15.53
C LYS A 117 -20.52 2.01 14.17
N PRO A 118 -19.60 2.78 13.54
CA PRO A 118 -19.03 2.40 12.26
C PRO A 118 -18.07 1.20 12.36
N GLU A 119 -17.92 0.46 11.26
CA GLU A 119 -16.93 -0.61 11.17
C GLU A 119 -15.50 -0.10 11.36
N PHE A 120 -14.60 -0.96 11.86
CA PHE A 120 -13.16 -0.69 12.02
C PHE A 120 -12.83 0.59 12.83
N ILE A 121 -13.70 1.01 13.74
CA ILE A 121 -13.47 2.18 14.60
C ILE A 121 -12.70 1.84 15.89
N GLU A 122 -12.68 0.56 16.25
CA GLU A 122 -12.09 0.04 17.47
C GLU A 122 -11.51 -1.36 17.24
N GLY A 123 -10.63 -1.79 18.16
CA GLY A 123 -9.95 -3.09 18.13
C GLY A 123 -8.67 -3.10 17.30
N SER A 124 -7.78 -4.06 17.55
CA SER A 124 -6.55 -4.26 16.78
C SER A 124 -6.87 -4.77 15.38
N LEU A 125 -6.79 -3.88 14.39
CA LEU A 125 -7.07 -4.21 12.99
C LEU A 125 -6.17 -5.32 12.43
N PHE A 126 -4.93 -5.46 12.95
CA PHE A 126 -3.90 -6.31 12.36
C PHE A 126 -3.67 -7.65 13.08
N THR A 127 -4.49 -8.02 14.07
CA THR A 127 -4.37 -9.29 14.81
C THR A 127 -5.72 -9.90 15.13
N SER A 128 -5.76 -11.20 15.44
CA SER A 128 -7.01 -11.89 15.82
C SER A 128 -7.64 -11.39 17.12
N LEU A 129 -6.83 -10.96 18.10
CA LEU A 129 -7.31 -10.44 19.38
C LEU A 129 -7.70 -8.97 19.27
N PHE A 130 -8.88 -8.62 19.78
CA PHE A 130 -9.46 -7.28 19.75
C PHE A 130 -8.60 -6.28 20.53
N GLU A 131 -8.09 -6.68 21.70
CA GLU A 131 -7.20 -5.89 22.56
C GLU A 131 -5.78 -5.73 21.98
N GLY A 132 -5.43 -6.52 20.95
CA GLY A 132 -4.12 -6.54 20.33
C GLY A 132 -3.02 -7.19 21.19
N PRO A 133 -1.80 -7.35 20.64
CA PRO A 133 -0.67 -7.94 21.35
C PRO A 133 0.03 -6.93 22.27
N SER A 134 0.46 -7.40 23.44
CA SER A 134 1.45 -6.71 24.28
C SER A 134 2.88 -7.11 23.92
N ALA A 135 3.09 -8.27 23.28
CA ALA A 135 4.39 -8.70 22.77
C ALA A 135 4.30 -9.64 21.57
N LEU A 136 5.40 -9.67 20.80
CA LEU A 136 5.73 -10.72 19.84
C LEU A 136 6.47 -11.86 20.58
N GLU A 137 6.00 -13.09 20.43
CA GLU A 137 6.71 -14.30 20.91
C GLU A 137 7.58 -14.91 19.80
N SER A 138 7.08 -14.96 18.57
CA SER A 138 7.81 -15.57 17.45
C SER A 138 7.38 -15.01 16.10
N ALA A 139 8.25 -15.12 15.10
CA ALA A 139 7.88 -14.96 13.70
C ALA A 139 8.77 -15.85 12.82
N SER A 140 8.17 -16.71 12.00
CA SER A 140 8.84 -17.70 11.15
C SER A 140 8.33 -17.61 9.71
N ALA A 141 9.24 -17.52 8.73
CA ALA A 141 8.90 -17.27 7.33
C ALA A 141 8.97 -18.54 6.46
N VAL A 142 7.99 -18.68 5.56
CA VAL A 142 8.05 -19.53 4.38
C VAL A 142 7.94 -18.63 3.15
N ALA A 143 9.07 -18.38 2.50
CA ALA A 143 9.17 -17.56 1.29
C ALA A 143 9.00 -18.40 0.01
N ASN A 144 8.31 -17.85 -0.99
CA ASN A 144 8.12 -18.44 -2.31
C ASN A 144 8.06 -17.33 -3.36
N GLY A 145 9.12 -17.20 -4.17
CA GLY A 145 9.22 -16.17 -5.21
C GLY A 145 9.27 -14.75 -4.62
N ASP A 146 8.29 -13.93 -4.99
CA ASP A 146 8.08 -12.56 -4.50
C ASP A 146 7.17 -12.47 -3.27
N GLY A 147 6.62 -13.60 -2.80
CA GLY A 147 5.73 -13.67 -1.65
C GLY A 147 6.35 -14.42 -0.46
N ALA A 148 5.89 -14.13 0.75
CA ALA A 148 6.20 -14.90 1.94
C ALA A 148 4.97 -15.00 2.86
N VAL A 149 4.78 -16.18 3.46
CA VAL A 149 3.87 -16.35 4.60
C VAL A 149 4.72 -16.35 5.85
N VAL A 150 4.42 -15.47 6.80
CA VAL A 150 5.08 -15.45 8.11
C VAL A 150 4.04 -15.81 9.16
N GLU A 151 4.23 -16.95 9.81
CA GLU A 151 3.49 -17.27 11.03
C GLU A 151 4.05 -16.42 12.17
N VAL A 152 3.18 -15.69 12.87
CA VAL A 152 3.54 -14.76 13.94
C VAL A 152 2.83 -15.17 15.22
N GLY A 153 3.59 -15.52 16.24
CA GLY A 153 3.08 -15.83 17.58
C GLY A 153 3.02 -14.58 18.44
N PHE A 154 1.87 -14.37 19.07
CA PHE A 154 1.55 -13.18 19.87
C PHE A 154 1.25 -13.51 21.32
N VAL A 155 1.46 -12.52 22.18
CA VAL A 155 1.14 -12.54 23.60
C VAL A 155 0.30 -11.32 23.93
N HIS A 156 -0.73 -11.51 24.75
CA HIS A 156 -1.39 -10.43 25.50
C HIS A 156 -1.32 -10.74 26.99
N SER A 157 -0.91 -9.76 27.79
CA SER A 157 -0.76 -9.87 29.24
C SER A 157 -1.15 -8.56 29.89
N GLU A 158 -2.14 -8.60 30.79
CA GLU A 158 -2.54 -7.49 31.64
C GLU A 158 -2.19 -7.80 33.11
N THR A 159 -1.90 -6.76 33.91
CA THR A 159 -1.52 -6.91 35.32
C THR A 159 -2.67 -7.47 36.16
N GLY A 160 -2.55 -8.75 36.54
CA GLY A 160 -3.56 -9.47 37.33
C GLY A 160 -4.41 -10.45 36.51
N SER A 161 -4.26 -10.44 35.19
CA SER A 161 -4.97 -11.32 34.25
C SER A 161 -4.10 -12.50 33.80
N GLU A 162 -4.71 -13.56 33.26
CA GLU A 162 -3.96 -14.65 32.62
C GLU A 162 -3.30 -14.17 31.32
N THR A 163 -2.17 -14.77 30.93
CA THR A 163 -1.47 -14.43 29.69
C THR A 163 -2.05 -15.20 28.52
N PHE A 164 -2.76 -14.49 27.64
CA PHE A 164 -3.35 -15.05 26.43
C PHE A 164 -2.33 -15.11 25.29
N ARG A 165 -2.45 -16.14 24.43
CA ARG A 165 -1.48 -16.45 23.36
C ARG A 165 -2.20 -16.99 22.13
N TRP A 166 -1.82 -16.50 20.96
CA TRP A 166 -2.37 -16.94 19.68
C TRP A 166 -1.34 -16.81 18.56
N LYS A 167 -1.74 -17.20 17.35
CA LYS A 167 -0.96 -17.00 16.12
C LYS A 167 -1.83 -16.36 15.05
N ASP A 168 -1.21 -15.50 14.25
CA ASP A 168 -1.75 -15.02 12.97
C ASP A 168 -0.74 -15.29 11.85
N GLN A 169 -1.16 -15.11 10.59
CA GLN A 169 -0.26 -15.20 9.43
C GLN A 169 -0.19 -13.85 8.72
N ALA A 170 0.97 -13.21 8.78
CA ALA A 170 1.27 -12.06 7.93
C ALA A 170 1.64 -12.55 6.51
N LEU A 171 0.95 -12.03 5.51
CA LEU A 171 1.26 -12.28 4.10
C LEU A 171 2.09 -11.09 3.60
N LEU A 172 3.35 -11.35 3.27
CA LEU A 172 4.28 -10.34 2.80
C LEU A 172 4.54 -10.46 1.30
N ARG A 173 4.81 -9.32 0.67
CA ARG A 173 5.27 -9.22 -0.73
C ARG A 173 6.57 -8.44 -0.81
N CYS A 174 7.39 -8.79 -1.79
CA CYS A 174 8.49 -7.99 -2.26
C CYS A 174 7.95 -6.85 -3.14
N GLU A 175 7.89 -5.63 -2.60
CA GLU A 175 7.56 -4.43 -3.39
C GLU A 175 8.74 -3.45 -3.34
N GLN A 176 9.27 -3.13 -4.52
CA GLN A 176 10.44 -2.26 -4.71
C GLN A 176 11.67 -2.73 -3.89
N GLY A 177 12.00 -4.02 -3.99
CA GLY A 177 13.17 -4.63 -3.35
C GLY A 177 13.10 -4.71 -1.82
N ARG A 178 11.91 -4.57 -1.23
CA ARG A 178 11.68 -4.63 0.22
C ARG A 178 10.48 -5.51 0.53
N TRP A 179 10.64 -6.40 1.52
CA TRP A 179 9.52 -7.12 2.13
C TRP A 179 8.60 -6.14 2.86
N ARG A 180 7.30 -6.27 2.61
CA ARG A 180 6.23 -5.42 3.13
C ARG A 180 5.01 -6.28 3.45
N LEU A 181 4.24 -5.88 4.46
CA LEU A 181 2.93 -6.49 4.70
C LEU A 181 2.00 -6.17 3.52
N ASP A 182 1.49 -7.21 2.86
CA ASP A 182 0.39 -7.10 1.91
C ASP A 182 -0.96 -7.41 2.56
N ASP A 183 -1.05 -8.40 3.44
CA ASP A 183 -2.32 -8.81 4.07
C ASP A 183 -2.08 -9.52 5.42
N VAL A 184 -3.12 -9.66 6.23
CA VAL A 184 -3.13 -10.50 7.44
C VAL A 184 -4.21 -11.56 7.29
N ARG A 185 -3.85 -12.84 7.49
CA ARG A 185 -4.81 -13.92 7.72
C ARG A 185 -4.89 -14.20 9.21
N TYR A 186 -6.07 -13.98 9.77
CA TYR A 186 -6.34 -14.20 11.19
C TYR A 186 -6.35 -15.69 11.52
N GLY A 187 -5.62 -16.08 12.56
CA GLY A 187 -5.47 -17.48 13.00
C GLY A 187 -6.18 -17.82 14.31
N GLY A 188 -6.87 -16.87 14.94
CA GLY A 188 -7.59 -17.08 16.20
C GLY A 188 -8.85 -17.94 16.03
N ASP A 189 -9.01 -18.92 16.92
CA ASP A 189 -10.07 -19.94 16.86
C ASP A 189 -11.28 -19.61 17.75
N TRP A 190 -11.11 -18.91 18.87
CA TRP A 190 -12.17 -18.49 19.80
C TRP A 190 -13.30 -17.64 19.17
N ASP A 191 -14.48 -17.66 19.79
CA ASP A 191 -15.75 -17.15 19.22
C ASP A 191 -15.70 -15.70 18.72
N PHE A 192 -14.98 -14.83 19.43
CA PHE A 192 -14.89 -13.39 19.15
C PHE A 192 -13.56 -12.96 18.50
N ALA A 193 -12.76 -13.90 17.98
CA ALA A 193 -11.57 -13.56 17.21
C ALA A 193 -11.96 -12.94 15.85
N SER A 194 -11.14 -12.02 15.34
CA SER A 194 -11.18 -11.68 13.90
C SER A 194 -10.96 -12.96 13.06
N LYS A 195 -11.64 -13.10 11.91
CA LYS A 195 -11.59 -14.30 11.06
C LYS A 195 -11.31 -13.94 9.60
N GLY A 196 -10.73 -14.87 8.84
CA GLY A 196 -10.50 -14.69 7.40
C GLY A 196 -9.26 -13.86 7.09
N GLN A 197 -9.36 -12.92 6.15
CA GLN A 197 -8.25 -12.07 5.70
C GLN A 197 -8.61 -10.59 5.78
N LEU A 198 -7.68 -9.78 6.30
CA LEU A 198 -7.88 -8.36 6.58
C LEU A 198 -8.21 -7.57 5.32
N LYS A 199 -7.49 -7.76 4.20
CA LYS A 199 -7.82 -7.08 2.94
C LYS A 199 -9.23 -7.39 2.45
N GLN A 200 -9.70 -8.62 2.62
CA GLN A 200 -11.07 -8.98 2.21
C GLN A 200 -12.13 -8.19 3.01
N ALA A 201 -11.91 -7.94 4.30
CA ALA A 201 -12.77 -7.11 5.13
C ALA A 201 -12.59 -5.60 4.84
N LEU A 202 -11.37 -5.14 4.56
CA LEU A 202 -11.13 -3.75 4.13
C LEU A 202 -11.70 -3.46 2.73
N GLU A 203 -11.80 -4.45 1.86
CA GLU A 203 -12.22 -4.30 0.46
C GLU A 203 -13.69 -4.64 0.18
N SER A 204 -14.45 -5.18 1.13
CA SER A 204 -15.90 -5.44 0.98
C SER A 204 -16.73 -4.18 0.70
N GLU A 205 -17.98 -4.37 0.28
CA GLU A 205 -18.98 -3.33 -0.04
C GLU A 205 -20.20 -3.49 0.88
#